data_AF-A0A7U9SJJ4-F1
#
_entry.id   AF-A0A7U9SJJ4-F1
#
_cell.length_a   1.000
_cell.length_b   1.000
_cell.length_c   1.000
_cell.angle_alpha   90.00
_cell.angle_beta   90.00
_cell.angle_gamma   90.00
#
_symmetry.space_group_name_H-M   'P 1'
#
loop_
_entity.id
_entity.type
_entity.pdbx_description
1 polymer ?
#
loop_
_entity_poly.entity_id
_entity_poly.type
_entity_poly.pdbx_seq_one_letter_code
_entity_poly.pdbx_strand_id
1 'polypeptide(L)'
;MNREYREKLSRQIEKNYLDLEERIMQDIIRRIRKTGEITSTADYQINRLIILGNSSEDIEKMIMENLGATYPKMFELYDKVINWEYVRNKDIYEQINRKFIPYEENDQLQQLTEGYIRQTKGELENITQSLGFYLDYGNGRRVLTPLAQVYQGYLDAAMMDITSGAFDYNSVLRRVVTQLTNSGLRTIDYASGHSNRVEVAARRAVMTGISQLTGRISEMNAERLGTEYFEVAWHAGARPTHAEWQGKVYTRDELYRICGLGTVTGLLGANCYHEYYPFFPGLSERNWSDKWLEEKDLEENTPKRFNGKEYTLYEAKQRQRQMETVMRAQREKVELLRKGGAHPDEVMLAKCKYQAQLEEYARFSKKMGLKQERERIYMDMRGRIAPGKVSIKLSDSTDKWAKAALKELRLSERSFRMRNSEMLEVYDKNGKFIMAKRGNKNNVSLSLLDFPRIVGSVITHNHPSGGAFSKNDWQFLRRWPISELRVVTEKGVFYIRKPEVWPQEINSLEKLNSEIDKIKYELKNKYQKLYRSGIINKTQRHQMFSEEVNRIFAQRFGIEFGKEYFNE
;
A
#
# COMPACT_ATOMS: atom_id res chain seq x y z
N MET A 1 22.38 -45.55 1.79
CA MET A 1 22.71 -44.14 1.51
C MET A 1 24.11 -43.89 2.06
N ASN A 2 25.03 -43.36 1.24
CA ASN A 2 26.45 -43.28 1.57
C ASN A 2 26.66 -42.54 2.90
N ARG A 3 27.55 -43.05 3.76
CA ARG A 3 27.68 -42.64 5.18
C ARG A 3 28.08 -41.15 5.32
N GLU A 4 28.87 -40.64 4.38
CA GLU A 4 29.23 -39.22 4.26
C GLU A 4 28.07 -38.28 3.92
N TYR A 5 27.02 -38.77 3.24
CA TYR A 5 25.84 -37.95 2.92
C TYR A 5 24.93 -37.75 4.13
N ARG A 6 24.74 -38.78 4.98
CA ARG A 6 23.90 -38.69 6.19
C ARG A 6 24.46 -37.73 7.24
N GLU A 7 25.78 -37.67 7.41
CA GLU A 7 26.42 -36.79 8.41
C GLU A 7 26.39 -35.30 8.01
N LYS A 8 26.56 -34.97 6.72
CA LYS A 8 26.46 -33.58 6.24
C LYS A 8 25.03 -33.07 6.16
N LEU A 9 24.09 -33.90 5.70
CA LEU A 9 22.65 -33.60 5.70
C LEU A 9 22.14 -33.30 7.11
N SER A 10 22.55 -34.11 8.11
CA SER A 10 22.18 -33.90 9.51
C SER A 10 22.71 -32.58 10.07
N ARG A 11 23.96 -32.20 9.76
CA ARG A 11 24.57 -30.98 10.34
C ARG A 11 24.00 -29.69 9.75
N GLN A 12 23.75 -29.66 8.44
CA GLN A 12 23.22 -28.46 7.81
C GLN A 12 21.76 -28.21 8.23
N ILE A 13 20.96 -29.28 8.33
CA ILE A 13 19.58 -29.14 8.81
C ILE A 13 19.52 -28.76 10.29
N GLU A 14 20.37 -29.37 11.10
CA GLU A 14 20.52 -29.04 12.52
C GLU A 14 20.91 -27.57 12.69
N LYS A 15 21.93 -27.10 11.96
CA LYS A 15 22.32 -25.68 11.97
C LYS A 15 21.14 -24.77 11.58
N ASN A 16 20.45 -25.10 10.50
CA ASN A 16 19.31 -24.33 10.01
C ASN A 16 18.17 -24.22 11.05
N TYR A 17 17.90 -25.31 11.79
CA TYR A 17 16.92 -25.32 12.88
C TYR A 17 17.42 -24.60 14.14
N LEU A 18 18.69 -24.76 14.53
CA LEU A 18 19.29 -24.00 15.63
C LEU A 18 19.24 -22.48 15.35
N ASP A 19 19.57 -22.06 14.13
CA ASP A 19 19.49 -20.66 13.73
C ASP A 19 18.03 -20.16 13.77
N LEU A 20 17.05 -21.03 13.46
CA LEU A 20 15.61 -20.71 13.57
C LEU A 20 15.21 -20.55 15.05
N GLU A 21 15.59 -21.47 15.92
CA GLU A 21 15.34 -21.41 17.36
C GLU A 21 15.92 -20.13 17.96
N GLU A 22 17.15 -19.78 17.61
CA GLU A 22 17.79 -18.54 18.06
C GLU A 22 16.96 -17.32 17.63
N ARG A 23 16.50 -17.26 16.37
CA ARG A 23 15.65 -16.15 15.89
C ARG A 23 14.32 -16.07 16.62
N ILE A 24 13.68 -17.21 16.90
CA ILE A 24 12.43 -17.27 17.65
C ILE A 24 12.65 -16.76 19.08
N MET A 25 13.70 -17.24 19.75
CA MET A 25 14.05 -16.83 21.10
C MET A 25 14.37 -15.33 21.16
N GLN A 26 15.16 -14.81 20.23
CA GLN A 26 15.45 -13.38 20.14
C GLN A 26 14.17 -12.52 20.02
N ASP A 27 13.17 -12.98 19.25
CA ASP A 27 11.89 -12.26 19.11
C ASP A 27 11.05 -12.32 20.40
N ILE A 28 10.99 -13.47 21.07
CA ILE A 28 10.34 -13.65 22.37
C ILE A 28 10.94 -12.68 23.40
N ILE A 29 12.26 -12.71 23.57
CA ILE A 29 12.98 -11.88 24.56
C ILE A 29 12.78 -10.39 24.27
N ARG A 30 12.86 -9.99 23.00
CA ARG A 30 12.61 -8.61 22.57
C ARG A 30 11.21 -8.14 22.94
N ARG A 31 10.19 -9.00 22.81
CA ARG A 31 8.81 -8.68 23.18
C ARG A 31 8.67 -8.54 24.69
N ILE A 32 9.15 -9.53 25.45
CA ILE A 32 9.07 -9.52 26.92
C ILE A 32 9.78 -8.31 27.50
N ARG A 33 10.99 -7.97 27.03
CA ARG A 33 11.71 -6.75 27.49
C ARG A 33 10.95 -5.46 27.21
N LYS A 34 10.17 -5.42 26.12
CA LYS A 34 9.44 -4.22 25.71
C LYS A 34 8.12 -4.04 26.45
N THR A 35 7.42 -5.14 26.75
CA THR A 35 6.07 -5.10 27.35
C THR A 35 6.08 -5.43 28.84
N GLY A 36 7.12 -6.10 29.34
CA GLY A 36 7.17 -6.63 30.70
C GLY A 36 6.30 -7.87 30.93
N GLU A 37 5.78 -8.47 29.85
CA GLU A 37 4.86 -9.61 29.86
C GLU A 37 5.06 -10.51 28.63
N ILE A 38 4.68 -11.79 28.72
CA ILE A 38 4.66 -12.70 27.58
C ILE A 38 3.42 -12.39 26.74
N THR A 39 3.63 -11.71 25.62
CA THR A 39 2.54 -11.37 24.67
C THR A 39 1.97 -12.62 23.99
N SER A 40 0.76 -12.54 23.40
CA SER A 40 0.15 -13.65 22.64
C SER A 40 1.02 -14.17 21.50
N THR A 41 1.82 -13.30 20.88
CA THR A 41 2.77 -13.72 19.84
C THR A 41 3.97 -14.46 20.43
N ALA A 42 4.44 -14.06 21.61
CA ALA A 42 5.50 -14.77 22.30
C ALA A 42 5.00 -16.15 22.77
N ASP A 43 3.78 -16.25 23.29
CA ASP A 43 3.12 -17.54 23.58
C ASP A 43 3.01 -18.44 22.34
N TYR A 44 2.58 -17.88 21.18
CA TYR A 44 2.60 -18.60 19.90
C TYR A 44 3.99 -19.19 19.62
N GLN A 45 5.03 -18.37 19.74
CA GLN A 45 6.41 -18.71 19.41
C GLN A 45 6.99 -19.76 20.38
N ILE A 46 6.66 -19.69 21.67
CA ILE A 46 7.01 -20.72 22.66
C ILE A 46 6.44 -22.08 22.24
N ASN A 47 5.18 -22.13 21.82
CA ASN A 47 4.58 -23.36 21.30
C ASN A 47 5.31 -23.89 20.04
N ARG A 48 5.86 -23.01 19.20
CA ARG A 48 6.66 -23.45 18.05
C ARG A 48 8.00 -24.06 18.47
N LEU A 49 8.66 -23.53 19.50
CA LEU A 49 9.91 -24.12 20.02
C LEU A 49 9.70 -25.55 20.54
N ILE A 50 8.55 -25.83 21.17
CA ILE A 50 8.19 -27.19 21.59
C ILE A 50 8.06 -28.13 20.38
N ILE A 51 7.41 -27.67 19.32
CA ILE A 51 7.28 -28.42 18.06
C ILE A 51 8.65 -28.61 17.38
N LEU A 52 9.62 -27.73 17.62
CA LEU A 52 11.01 -27.92 17.15
C LEU A 52 11.79 -28.95 18.00
N GLY A 53 11.23 -29.40 19.12
CA GLY A 53 11.82 -30.43 19.98
C GLY A 53 12.36 -29.91 21.32
N ASN A 54 12.10 -28.65 21.69
CA ASN A 54 12.52 -28.10 22.98
C ASN A 54 11.54 -28.52 24.10
N SER A 55 12.07 -28.79 25.29
CA SER A 55 11.23 -28.99 26.47
C SER A 55 10.81 -27.65 27.10
N SER A 56 9.72 -27.67 27.89
CA SER A 56 9.29 -26.48 28.63
C SER A 56 10.34 -25.97 29.62
N GLU A 57 11.13 -26.87 30.22
CA GLU A 57 12.25 -26.52 31.11
C GLU A 57 13.38 -25.81 30.35
N ASP A 58 13.74 -26.30 29.16
CA ASP A 58 14.79 -25.69 28.34
C ASP A 58 14.39 -24.27 27.89
N ILE A 59 13.14 -24.10 27.45
CA ILE A 59 12.61 -22.80 27.05
C ILE A 59 12.59 -21.83 28.23
N GLU A 60 12.13 -22.27 29.41
CA GLU A 60 12.14 -21.43 30.62
C GLU A 60 13.55 -20.98 30.94
N LYS A 61 14.51 -21.92 30.96
CA LYS A 61 15.91 -21.62 31.24
C LYS A 61 16.49 -20.62 30.25
N MET A 62 16.27 -20.82 28.96
CA MET A 62 16.72 -19.88 27.92
C MET A 62 16.10 -18.49 28.13
N ILE A 63 14.82 -18.41 28.49
CA ILE A 63 14.16 -17.12 28.76
C ILE A 63 14.77 -16.43 29.99
N MET A 64 14.95 -17.17 31.08
CA MET A 64 15.53 -16.65 32.32
C MET A 64 16.95 -16.14 32.13
N GLU A 65 17.82 -16.93 31.49
CA GLU A 65 19.21 -16.57 31.22
C GLU A 65 19.30 -15.30 30.36
N ASN A 66 18.50 -15.21 29.30
CA ASN A 66 18.51 -14.05 28.41
C ASN A 66 17.87 -12.80 29.03
N LEU A 67 16.94 -12.94 29.98
CA LEU A 67 16.35 -11.80 30.69
C LEU A 67 17.15 -11.40 31.94
N GLY A 68 18.07 -12.25 32.42
CA GLY A 68 18.65 -12.11 33.75
C GLY A 68 17.56 -12.19 34.85
N ALA A 69 16.49 -12.95 34.59
CA ALA A 69 15.33 -13.02 35.47
C ALA A 69 15.54 -14.07 36.57
N THR A 70 14.97 -13.81 37.75
CA THR A 70 14.88 -14.79 38.83
C THR A 70 13.63 -15.65 38.67
N TYR A 71 13.61 -16.84 39.27
CA TYR A 71 12.43 -17.72 39.26
C TYR A 71 11.12 -17.01 39.69
N PRO A 72 11.08 -16.21 40.77
CA PRO A 72 9.87 -15.46 41.12
C PRO A 72 9.38 -14.53 40.01
N LYS A 73 10.31 -13.90 39.28
CA LYS A 73 9.95 -13.02 38.16
C LYS A 73 9.42 -13.83 36.97
N MET A 74 9.92 -15.04 36.77
CA MET A 74 9.45 -15.95 35.74
C MET A 74 8.03 -16.44 36.04
N PHE A 75 7.75 -16.83 37.28
CA PHE A 75 6.40 -17.19 37.71
C PHE A 75 5.40 -16.03 37.56
N GLU A 76 5.79 -14.80 37.90
CA GLU A 76 4.94 -13.63 37.67
C GLU A 76 4.59 -13.43 36.18
N LEU A 77 5.51 -13.75 35.27
CA LEU A 77 5.24 -13.71 33.82
C LEU A 77 4.26 -14.81 33.41
N TYR A 78 4.42 -16.03 33.92
CA TYR A 78 3.55 -17.17 33.64
C TYR A 78 2.15 -17.01 34.21
N ASP A 79 2.02 -16.54 35.44
CA ASP A 79 0.71 -16.27 36.07
C ASP A 79 -0.12 -15.28 35.26
N LYS A 80 0.53 -14.25 34.69
CA LYS A 80 -0.14 -13.29 33.79
C LYS A 80 -0.63 -13.94 32.51
N VAL A 81 0.11 -14.92 31.98
CA VAL A 81 -0.30 -15.67 30.79
C VAL A 81 -1.46 -16.58 31.14
N ILE A 82 -1.35 -17.44 32.15
CA ILE A 82 -2.36 -18.44 32.55
C ILE A 82 -3.75 -17.82 32.75
N ASN A 83 -3.80 -16.61 33.32
CA ASN A 83 -5.02 -15.85 33.57
C ASN A 83 -5.66 -15.25 32.30
N TRP A 84 -5.07 -15.45 31.12
CA TRP A 84 -5.55 -14.92 29.86
C TRP A 84 -6.43 -15.96 29.14
N GLU A 85 -7.55 -15.52 28.54
CA GLU A 85 -8.51 -16.41 27.87
C GLU A 85 -7.97 -17.08 26.60
N TYR A 86 -6.93 -16.51 25.98
CA TYR A 86 -6.40 -16.94 24.69
C TYR A 86 -5.09 -17.73 24.77
N VAL A 87 -4.72 -18.23 25.95
CA VAL A 87 -3.53 -19.09 26.10
C VAL A 87 -3.73 -20.36 25.29
N ARG A 88 -2.75 -20.67 24.45
CA ARG A 88 -2.82 -21.82 23.54
C ARG A 88 -2.70 -23.14 24.29
N ASN A 89 -1.79 -23.18 25.25
CA ASN A 89 -1.51 -24.36 26.04
C ASN A 89 -1.04 -23.92 27.44
N LYS A 90 -1.97 -24.01 28.40
CA LYS A 90 -1.74 -23.59 29.79
C LYS A 90 -0.75 -24.51 30.50
N ASP A 91 -0.74 -25.79 30.14
CA ASP A 91 0.09 -26.82 30.75
C ASP A 91 1.59 -26.51 30.62
N ILE A 92 1.99 -25.78 29.56
CA ILE A 92 3.38 -25.32 29.36
C ILE A 92 3.85 -24.45 30.53
N TYR A 93 2.94 -23.66 31.11
CA TYR A 93 3.24 -22.69 32.16
C TYR A 93 2.95 -23.23 33.56
N GLU A 94 1.98 -24.15 33.67
CA GLU A 94 1.58 -24.76 34.95
C GLU A 94 2.46 -25.96 35.32
N GLN A 95 3.01 -26.68 34.33
CA GLN A 95 3.78 -27.91 34.54
C GLN A 95 5.11 -27.88 33.77
N ILE A 96 6.06 -27.07 34.25
CA ILE A 96 7.42 -27.06 33.70
C ILE A 96 8.07 -28.43 33.89
N ASN A 97 8.43 -29.06 32.76
CA ASN A 97 9.03 -30.39 32.72
C ASN A 97 9.96 -30.58 31.51
N ARG A 98 10.71 -31.70 31.52
CA ARG A 98 11.66 -32.10 30.47
C ARG A 98 11.04 -32.85 29.29
N LYS A 99 9.72 -33.02 29.25
CA LYS A 99 9.09 -33.73 28.14
C LYS A 99 9.24 -32.88 26.89
N PHE A 100 9.72 -33.51 25.84
CA PHE A 100 9.81 -32.98 24.49
C PHE A 100 9.22 -34.02 23.53
N ILE A 101 8.91 -33.61 22.30
CA ILE A 101 8.41 -34.52 21.27
C ILE A 101 9.62 -35.14 20.56
N PRO A 102 9.86 -36.47 20.68
CA PRO A 102 10.93 -37.14 19.94
C PRO A 102 10.77 -36.93 18.44
N TYR A 103 11.89 -36.86 17.71
CA TYR A 103 11.85 -36.61 16.26
C TYR A 103 11.00 -37.66 15.52
N GLU A 104 11.11 -38.92 15.95
CA GLU A 104 10.37 -40.06 15.40
C GLU A 104 8.85 -39.93 15.55
N GLU A 105 8.39 -39.20 16.57
CA GLU A 105 6.96 -38.94 16.85
C GLU A 105 6.49 -37.60 16.26
N ASN A 106 7.40 -36.80 15.72
CA ASN A 106 7.12 -35.45 15.22
C ASN A 106 6.86 -35.42 13.72
N ASP A 107 5.68 -35.88 13.30
CA ASP A 107 5.27 -35.95 11.90
C ASP A 107 5.37 -34.60 11.16
N GLN A 108 5.06 -33.50 11.86
CA GLN A 108 5.12 -32.16 11.29
C GLN A 108 6.56 -31.77 10.94
N LEU A 109 7.50 -31.96 11.88
CA LEU A 109 8.90 -31.64 11.67
C LEU A 109 9.55 -32.55 10.62
N GLN A 110 9.21 -33.85 10.63
CA GLN A 110 9.64 -34.80 9.62
C GLN A 110 9.15 -34.40 8.21
N GLN A 111 7.88 -34.01 8.09
CA GLN A 111 7.30 -33.61 6.81
C GLN A 111 7.94 -32.34 6.26
N LEU A 112 8.13 -31.31 7.10
CA LEU A 112 8.82 -30.08 6.68
C LEU A 112 10.26 -30.35 6.25
N THR A 113 10.97 -31.17 7.03
CA THR A 113 12.36 -31.57 6.77
C THR A 113 12.48 -32.31 5.44
N GLU A 114 11.67 -33.33 5.21
CA GLU A 114 11.64 -34.08 3.95
C GLU A 114 11.23 -33.19 2.76
N GLY A 115 10.31 -32.23 2.98
CA GLY A 115 9.95 -31.21 2.00
C GLY A 115 11.16 -30.37 1.56
N TYR A 116 11.97 -29.88 2.51
CA TYR A 116 13.21 -29.15 2.18
C TYR A 116 14.22 -30.02 1.44
N ILE A 117 14.40 -31.28 1.85
CA ILE A 117 15.31 -32.23 1.19
C ILE A 117 14.89 -32.41 -0.28
N ARG A 118 13.60 -32.66 -0.54
CA ARG A 118 13.08 -32.83 -1.90
C ARG A 118 13.21 -31.55 -2.74
N GLN A 119 12.91 -30.39 -2.15
CA GLN A 119 13.01 -29.11 -2.84
C GLN A 119 14.44 -28.73 -3.19
N THR A 120 15.40 -28.97 -2.30
CA THR A 120 16.82 -28.65 -2.51
C THR A 120 17.61 -29.78 -3.18
N LYS A 121 16.96 -30.90 -3.52
CA LYS A 121 17.62 -32.12 -4.00
C LYS A 121 18.72 -32.63 -3.05
N GLY A 122 18.53 -32.40 -1.75
CA GLY A 122 19.45 -32.82 -0.69
C GLY A 122 20.55 -31.82 -0.35
N GLU A 123 20.61 -30.63 -0.97
CA GLU A 123 21.63 -29.63 -0.62
C GLU A 123 21.28 -28.86 0.66
N LEU A 124 19.99 -28.71 0.99
CA LEU A 124 19.48 -27.94 2.13
C LEU A 124 19.95 -26.48 2.20
N GLU A 125 20.41 -25.98 1.06
CA GLU A 125 20.75 -24.60 0.76
C GLU A 125 19.94 -24.17 -0.46
N ASN A 126 19.72 -22.87 -0.59
CA ASN A 126 18.90 -22.29 -1.65
C ASN A 126 17.52 -22.95 -1.75
N ILE A 127 16.83 -23.05 -0.61
CA ILE A 127 15.46 -23.57 -0.48
C ILE A 127 14.54 -22.86 -1.47
N THR A 128 14.70 -21.55 -1.66
CA THR A 128 13.90 -20.79 -2.65
C THR A 128 14.19 -21.13 -4.13
N GLN A 129 15.19 -21.97 -4.42
CA GLN A 129 15.71 -22.25 -5.75
C GLN A 129 16.02 -20.99 -6.56
N SER A 130 16.43 -19.93 -5.88
CA SER A 130 16.74 -18.66 -6.51
C SER A 130 18.09 -18.74 -7.20
N LEU A 131 18.13 -18.41 -8.49
CA LEU A 131 19.35 -18.36 -9.28
C LEU A 131 20.33 -17.26 -8.80
N GLY A 132 19.92 -16.39 -7.86
CA GLY A 132 20.77 -15.41 -7.21
C GLY A 132 21.28 -14.32 -8.15
N PHE A 133 22.57 -13.96 -7.97
CA PHE A 133 23.29 -12.91 -8.69
C PHE A 133 24.39 -13.50 -9.56
N TYR A 134 24.43 -13.10 -10.83
CA TYR A 134 25.56 -13.37 -11.71
C TYR A 134 26.28 -12.06 -12.03
N LEU A 135 27.57 -11.99 -11.76
CA LEU A 135 28.43 -10.94 -12.31
C LEU A 135 29.01 -11.41 -13.65
N ASP A 136 28.89 -10.55 -14.66
CA ASP A 136 29.61 -10.69 -15.92
C ASP A 136 30.83 -9.77 -15.87
N TYR A 137 32.04 -10.36 -15.81
CA TYR A 137 33.30 -9.61 -15.78
C TYR A 137 33.75 -9.11 -17.16
N GLY A 138 32.84 -9.06 -18.15
CA GLY A 138 33.10 -8.52 -19.50
C GLY A 138 33.73 -9.52 -20.47
N ASN A 139 33.89 -10.76 -20.04
CA ASN A 139 34.45 -11.88 -20.80
C ASN A 139 33.43 -13.03 -20.98
N GLY A 140 32.14 -12.76 -20.73
CA GLY A 140 31.03 -13.70 -20.96
C GLY A 140 30.96 -14.85 -19.96
N ARG A 141 31.89 -14.90 -19.00
CA ARG A 141 31.97 -15.94 -17.97
C ARG A 141 31.20 -15.46 -16.74
N ARG A 142 30.01 -16.04 -16.55
CA ARG A 142 29.10 -15.73 -15.44
C ARG A 142 29.48 -16.58 -14.22
N VAL A 143 29.87 -15.95 -13.12
CA VAL A 143 30.32 -16.64 -11.90
C VAL A 143 29.34 -16.36 -10.76
N LEU A 144 28.97 -17.42 -10.02
CA LEU A 144 28.21 -17.30 -8.77
C LEU A 144 29.08 -16.58 -7.74
N THR A 145 28.61 -15.45 -7.22
CA THR A 145 29.40 -14.62 -6.31
C THR A 145 29.22 -15.05 -4.86
N PRO A 146 30.20 -14.80 -3.96
CA PRO A 146 29.99 -14.92 -2.51
C PRO A 146 28.77 -14.12 -2.00
N LEU A 147 28.41 -13.03 -2.69
CA LEU A 147 27.21 -12.25 -2.41
C LEU A 147 25.91 -13.02 -2.72
N ALA A 148 25.91 -13.91 -3.71
CA ALA A 148 24.78 -14.79 -4.01
C ALA A 148 24.52 -15.78 -2.87
N GLN A 149 25.57 -16.30 -2.22
CA GLN A 149 25.44 -17.18 -1.05
C GLN A 149 24.83 -16.43 0.14
N VAL A 150 25.26 -15.19 0.39
CA VAL A 150 24.67 -14.33 1.44
C VAL A 150 23.19 -14.09 1.17
N TYR A 151 22.83 -13.79 -0.08
CA TYR A 151 21.44 -13.62 -0.48
C TYR A 151 20.61 -14.88 -0.29
N GLN A 152 21.09 -16.03 -0.76
CA GLN A 152 20.44 -17.32 -0.60
C GLN A 152 20.24 -17.65 0.88
N GLY A 153 21.25 -17.45 1.73
CA GLY A 153 21.13 -17.67 3.18
C GLY A 153 20.03 -16.82 3.84
N TYR A 154 19.90 -15.54 3.45
CA TYR A 154 18.78 -14.72 3.94
C TYR A 154 17.42 -15.22 3.47
N LEU A 155 17.33 -15.73 2.24
CA LEU A 155 16.08 -16.29 1.71
C LEU A 155 15.74 -17.65 2.33
N ASP A 156 16.73 -18.47 2.65
CA ASP A 156 16.54 -19.77 3.30
C ASP A 156 16.07 -19.61 4.74
N ALA A 157 16.70 -18.70 5.48
CA ALA A 157 16.21 -18.30 6.80
C ALA A 157 14.76 -17.81 6.72
N ALA A 158 14.45 -16.97 5.71
CA ALA A 158 13.09 -16.49 5.49
C ALA A 158 12.08 -17.62 5.23
N MET A 159 12.46 -18.60 4.40
CA MET A 159 11.64 -19.78 4.13
C MET A 159 11.30 -20.48 5.43
N MET A 160 12.31 -20.86 6.23
CA MET A 160 12.12 -21.58 7.49
C MET A 160 11.32 -20.79 8.53
N ASP A 161 11.54 -19.48 8.61
CA ASP A 161 10.80 -18.60 9.52
C ASP A 161 9.30 -18.61 9.24
N ILE A 162 8.92 -18.70 7.96
CA ILE A 162 7.52 -18.65 7.51
C ILE A 162 6.90 -20.05 7.58
N THR A 163 7.57 -21.06 7.07
CA THR A 163 7.04 -22.44 6.95
C THR A 163 6.98 -23.18 8.28
N SER A 164 7.82 -22.82 9.25
CA SER A 164 7.66 -23.26 10.66
C SER A 164 6.42 -22.67 11.33
N GLY A 165 5.85 -21.60 10.74
CA GLY A 165 4.75 -20.83 11.30
C GLY A 165 5.17 -19.85 12.39
N ALA A 166 6.45 -19.76 12.74
CA ALA A 166 6.91 -18.92 13.85
C ALA A 166 6.86 -17.42 13.58
N PHE A 167 6.85 -17.02 12.30
CA PHE A 167 6.79 -15.62 11.90
C PHE A 167 5.80 -15.38 10.75
N ASP A 168 5.17 -14.20 10.75
CA ASP A 168 4.33 -13.79 9.63
C ASP A 168 5.19 -13.37 8.42
N TYR A 169 4.71 -13.74 7.23
CA TYR A 169 5.35 -13.48 5.94
C TYR A 169 5.83 -12.03 5.76
N ASN A 170 4.99 -11.05 6.13
CA ASN A 170 5.31 -9.66 5.89
C ASN A 170 6.41 -9.15 6.82
N SER A 171 6.42 -9.58 8.08
CA SER A 171 7.50 -9.25 9.02
C SER A 171 8.82 -9.87 8.61
N VAL A 172 8.82 -11.14 8.18
CA VAL A 172 10.02 -11.81 7.67
C VAL A 172 10.58 -11.09 6.45
N LEU A 173 9.73 -10.78 5.46
CA LEU A 173 10.18 -10.07 4.28
C LEU A 173 10.71 -8.67 4.57
N ARG A 174 10.06 -7.91 5.46
CA ARG A 174 10.58 -6.60 5.86
C ARG A 174 11.96 -6.73 6.50
N ARG A 175 12.18 -7.74 7.37
CA ARG A 175 13.49 -8.03 7.97
C ARG A 175 14.54 -8.37 6.91
N VAL A 176 14.24 -9.32 6.03
CA VAL A 176 15.15 -9.80 4.96
C VAL A 176 15.52 -8.67 4.01
N VAL A 177 14.54 -7.90 3.53
CA VAL A 177 14.79 -6.75 2.67
C VAL A 177 15.65 -5.71 3.39
N THR A 178 15.42 -5.49 4.69
CA THR A 178 16.25 -4.58 5.49
C THR A 178 17.70 -5.07 5.57
N GLN A 179 17.92 -6.35 5.85
CA GLN A 179 19.26 -6.96 5.93
C GLN A 179 20.00 -6.84 4.59
N LEU A 180 19.35 -7.20 3.49
CA LEU A 180 19.90 -7.08 2.14
C LEU A 180 20.18 -5.62 1.75
N THR A 181 19.29 -4.69 2.13
CA THR A 181 19.51 -3.27 1.85
C THR A 181 20.66 -2.71 2.70
N ASN A 182 20.79 -3.13 3.96
CA ASN A 182 21.88 -2.67 4.82
C ASN A 182 23.25 -3.22 4.37
N SER A 183 23.30 -4.39 3.71
CA SER A 183 24.54 -4.91 3.11
C SER A 183 24.96 -4.21 1.82
N GLY A 184 24.18 -3.22 1.35
CA GLY A 184 24.48 -2.47 0.13
C GLY A 184 23.78 -3.00 -1.13
N LEU A 185 23.05 -4.11 -1.04
CA LEU A 185 22.32 -4.69 -2.16
C LEU A 185 21.07 -3.87 -2.50
N ARG A 186 20.91 -3.45 -3.75
CA ARG A 186 19.78 -2.61 -4.19
C ARG A 186 19.00 -3.23 -5.34
N THR A 187 19.70 -3.85 -6.28
CA THR A 187 19.14 -4.47 -7.49
C THR A 187 19.76 -5.84 -7.71
N ILE A 188 18.98 -6.74 -8.31
CA ILE A 188 19.36 -8.07 -8.74
C ILE A 188 19.27 -8.09 -10.27
N ASP A 189 20.41 -8.32 -10.91
CA ASP A 189 20.50 -8.45 -12.36
C ASP A 189 20.48 -9.93 -12.71
N TYR A 190 19.48 -10.33 -13.50
CA TYR A 190 19.29 -11.70 -13.92
C TYR A 190 20.05 -11.99 -15.22
N ALA A 191 20.40 -13.26 -15.42
CA ALA A 191 21.01 -13.77 -16.65
C ALA A 191 20.21 -13.46 -17.94
N SER A 192 18.92 -13.17 -17.81
CA SER A 192 18.02 -12.74 -18.89
C SER A 192 18.20 -11.27 -19.31
N GLY A 193 19.08 -10.51 -18.64
CA GLY A 193 19.25 -9.06 -18.84
C GLY A 193 18.18 -8.22 -18.12
N HIS A 194 17.24 -8.86 -17.42
CA HIS A 194 16.26 -8.16 -16.62
C HIS A 194 16.83 -7.78 -15.25
N SER A 195 16.52 -6.59 -14.76
CA SER A 195 16.92 -6.13 -13.42
C SER A 195 15.70 -5.94 -12.53
N ASN A 196 15.74 -6.43 -11.30
CA ASN A 196 14.73 -6.15 -10.29
C ASN A 196 15.33 -5.56 -9.04
N ARG A 197 14.59 -4.64 -8.40
CA ARG A 197 14.95 -4.19 -7.06
C ARG A 197 14.95 -5.37 -6.09
N VAL A 198 15.84 -5.34 -5.11
CA VAL A 198 16.07 -6.44 -4.18
C VAL A 198 14.79 -6.84 -3.44
N GLU A 199 13.93 -5.88 -3.08
CA GLU A 199 12.66 -6.16 -2.40
C GLU A 199 11.67 -6.93 -3.28
N VAL A 200 11.68 -6.69 -4.59
CA VAL A 200 10.81 -7.41 -5.55
C VAL A 200 11.32 -8.82 -5.74
N ALA A 201 12.63 -8.95 -5.89
CA ALA A 201 13.27 -10.23 -6.13
C ALA A 201 13.17 -11.17 -4.92
N ALA A 202 13.50 -10.68 -3.71
CA ALA A 202 13.39 -11.44 -2.47
C ALA A 202 11.94 -11.89 -2.23
N ARG A 203 10.97 -10.97 -2.37
CA ARG A 203 9.55 -11.30 -2.25
C ARG A 203 9.13 -12.42 -3.21
N ARG A 204 9.53 -12.32 -4.48
CA ARG A 204 9.21 -13.31 -5.51
C ARG A 204 9.84 -14.67 -5.18
N ALA A 205 11.13 -14.69 -4.84
CA ALA A 205 11.85 -15.92 -4.54
C ALA A 205 11.24 -16.65 -3.34
N VAL A 206 10.95 -15.95 -2.24
CA VAL A 206 10.30 -16.55 -1.06
C VAL A 206 8.92 -17.09 -1.41
N MET A 207 8.06 -16.32 -2.07
CA MET A 207 6.71 -16.80 -2.38
C MET A 207 6.67 -17.98 -3.33
N THR A 208 7.48 -17.94 -4.40
CA THR A 208 7.60 -19.07 -5.31
C THR A 208 8.16 -20.29 -4.58
N GLY A 209 9.16 -20.11 -3.72
CA GLY A 209 9.72 -21.18 -2.89
C GLY A 209 8.68 -21.81 -1.95
N ILE A 210 7.80 -21.01 -1.34
CA ILE A 210 6.71 -21.50 -0.47
C ILE A 210 5.72 -22.33 -1.27
N SER A 211 5.22 -21.81 -2.40
CA SER A 211 4.28 -22.55 -3.25
C SER A 211 4.88 -23.87 -3.75
N GLN A 212 6.17 -23.89 -4.09
CA GLN A 212 6.90 -25.10 -4.45
C GLN A 212 7.00 -26.10 -3.29
N LEU A 213 7.29 -25.62 -2.08
CA LEU A 213 7.35 -26.47 -0.89
C LEU A 213 6.00 -27.10 -0.57
N THR A 214 4.93 -26.30 -0.63
CA THR A 214 3.56 -26.79 -0.45
C THR A 214 3.22 -27.86 -1.47
N GLY A 215 3.64 -27.69 -2.73
CA GLY A 215 3.53 -28.72 -3.76
C GLY A 215 4.25 -30.02 -3.38
N ARG A 216 5.50 -29.95 -2.91
CA ARG A 216 6.25 -31.13 -2.44
C ARG A 216 5.57 -31.83 -1.28
N ILE A 217 5.06 -31.08 -0.32
CA ILE A 217 4.31 -31.63 0.82
C ILE A 217 3.02 -32.31 0.35
N SER A 218 2.32 -31.72 -0.62
CA SER A 218 1.13 -32.34 -1.24
C SER A 218 1.50 -33.65 -1.95
N GLU A 219 2.59 -33.68 -2.72
CA GLU A 219 3.10 -34.92 -3.36
C GLU A 219 3.42 -35.99 -2.29
N MET A 220 4.07 -35.62 -1.19
CA MET A 220 4.36 -36.54 -0.08
C MET A 220 3.09 -37.09 0.57
N ASN A 221 2.08 -36.26 0.77
CA ASN A 221 0.80 -36.70 1.33
C ASN A 221 0.08 -37.66 0.39
N ALA A 222 0.08 -37.37 -0.92
CA ALA A 222 -0.49 -38.26 -1.93
C ALA A 222 0.23 -39.62 -1.96
N GLU A 223 1.57 -39.63 -1.88
CA GLU A 223 2.36 -40.87 -1.80
C GLU A 223 2.01 -41.70 -0.56
N ARG A 224 1.92 -41.06 0.62
CA ARG A 224 1.57 -41.73 1.89
C ARG A 224 0.15 -42.31 1.87
N LEU A 225 -0.77 -41.62 1.21
CA LEU A 225 -2.19 -42.00 1.15
C LEU A 225 -2.53 -42.85 -0.09
N GLY A 226 -1.57 -43.10 -0.98
CA GLY A 226 -1.74 -43.96 -2.15
C GLY A 226 -2.64 -43.39 -3.25
N THR A 227 -2.68 -42.06 -3.43
CA THR A 227 -3.40 -41.44 -4.56
C THR A 227 -2.45 -40.82 -5.58
N GLU A 228 -2.84 -40.87 -6.85
CA GLU A 228 -2.14 -40.18 -7.95
C GLU A 228 -2.92 -38.96 -8.48
N TYR A 229 -4.07 -38.65 -7.88
CA TYR A 229 -4.93 -37.54 -8.32
C TYR A 229 -4.77 -36.33 -7.41
N PHE A 230 -4.87 -35.15 -8.02
CA PHE A 230 -4.76 -33.87 -7.33
C PHE A 230 -5.81 -32.90 -7.84
N GLU A 231 -6.46 -32.17 -6.93
CA GLU A 231 -7.29 -31.03 -7.28
C GLU A 231 -6.45 -29.75 -7.21
N VAL A 232 -6.46 -28.95 -8.29
CA VAL A 232 -5.78 -27.65 -8.33
C VAL A 232 -6.65 -26.58 -7.69
N ALA A 233 -6.10 -25.85 -6.73
CA ALA A 233 -6.79 -24.80 -6.00
C ALA A 233 -7.26 -23.67 -6.91
N TRP A 234 -8.51 -23.23 -6.74
CA TRP A 234 -8.96 -21.97 -7.32
C TRP A 234 -8.55 -20.78 -6.43
N HIS A 235 -8.05 -19.72 -7.07
CA HIS A 235 -7.83 -18.43 -6.45
C HIS A 235 -8.13 -17.31 -7.44
N ALA A 236 -8.65 -16.19 -6.93
CA ALA A 236 -9.09 -15.11 -7.80
C ALA A 236 -7.95 -14.47 -8.61
N GLY A 237 -8.22 -14.03 -9.84
CA GLY A 237 -7.32 -13.26 -10.70
C GLY A 237 -6.03 -14.02 -11.05
N ALA A 238 -6.16 -15.33 -11.30
CA ALA A 238 -5.10 -16.14 -11.88
C ALA A 238 -4.72 -15.64 -13.27
N ARG A 239 -3.54 -16.05 -13.75
CA ARG A 239 -3.15 -15.79 -15.14
C ARG A 239 -4.14 -16.55 -16.06
N PRO A 240 -4.54 -15.99 -17.22
CA PRO A 240 -5.50 -16.66 -18.10
C PRO A 240 -5.14 -18.12 -18.40
N THR A 241 -3.87 -18.41 -18.71
CA THR A 241 -3.41 -19.79 -18.97
C THR A 241 -3.48 -20.73 -17.77
N HIS A 242 -3.56 -20.19 -16.54
CA HIS A 242 -3.67 -20.98 -15.31
C HIS A 242 -5.11 -21.07 -14.81
N ALA A 243 -5.98 -20.13 -15.18
CA ALA A 243 -7.40 -20.17 -14.85
C ALA A 243 -8.03 -21.46 -15.39
N GLU A 244 -7.61 -21.89 -16.60
CA GLU A 244 -8.03 -23.15 -17.21
C GLU A 244 -7.78 -24.39 -16.36
N TRP A 245 -6.80 -24.33 -15.44
CA TRP A 245 -6.44 -25.45 -14.57
C TRP A 245 -7.21 -25.45 -13.25
N GLN A 246 -7.77 -24.32 -12.84
CA GLN A 246 -8.32 -24.15 -11.49
C GLN A 246 -9.55 -25.02 -11.24
N GLY A 247 -9.62 -25.56 -10.04
CA GLY A 247 -10.71 -26.39 -9.54
C GLY A 247 -10.89 -27.73 -10.24
N LYS A 248 -9.98 -28.10 -11.15
CA LYS A 248 -10.01 -29.39 -11.87
C LYS A 248 -9.08 -30.40 -11.20
N VAL A 249 -9.41 -31.67 -11.42
CA VAL A 249 -8.64 -32.80 -10.94
C VAL A 249 -7.74 -33.31 -12.05
N TYR A 250 -6.48 -33.54 -11.73
CA TYR A 250 -5.45 -34.06 -12.63
C TYR A 250 -4.73 -35.23 -11.98
N THR A 251 -4.32 -36.21 -12.78
CA THR A 251 -3.29 -37.15 -12.35
C THR A 251 -1.95 -36.44 -12.19
N ARG A 252 -1.03 -37.05 -11.43
CA ARG A 252 0.35 -36.55 -11.29
C ARG A 252 1.00 -36.27 -12.65
N ASP A 253 0.84 -37.19 -13.61
CA ASP A 253 1.43 -37.06 -14.94
C ASP A 253 0.81 -35.90 -15.74
N GLU A 254 -0.49 -35.69 -15.59
CA GLU A 254 -1.20 -34.55 -16.20
C GLU A 254 -0.78 -33.21 -15.59
N LEU A 255 -0.43 -33.14 -14.31
CA LEU A 255 0.14 -31.90 -13.74
C LEU A 255 1.43 -31.49 -14.47
N TYR A 256 2.29 -32.44 -14.82
CA TYR A 256 3.51 -32.17 -15.61
C TYR A 256 3.17 -31.85 -17.07
N ARG A 257 2.35 -32.68 -17.72
CA ARG A 257 2.09 -32.60 -19.17
C ARG A 257 1.13 -31.46 -19.57
N ILE A 258 0.07 -31.24 -18.81
CA ILE A 258 -1.01 -30.28 -19.10
C ILE A 258 -0.76 -28.97 -18.35
N CYS A 259 -0.51 -29.04 -17.04
CA CYS A 259 -0.31 -27.83 -16.22
C CYS A 259 1.14 -27.31 -16.24
N GLY A 260 2.05 -28.02 -16.91
CA GLY A 260 3.45 -27.60 -17.05
C GLY A 260 4.22 -27.57 -15.73
N LEU A 261 3.83 -28.37 -14.73
CA LEU A 261 4.52 -28.46 -13.45
C LEU A 261 6.02 -28.70 -13.68
N GLY A 262 6.87 -27.96 -12.96
CA GLY A 262 8.33 -28.00 -13.13
C GLY A 262 8.89 -27.06 -14.20
N THR A 263 8.04 -26.39 -14.99
CA THR A 263 8.46 -25.34 -15.92
C THR A 263 8.32 -23.94 -15.30
N VAL A 264 9.08 -22.96 -15.79
CA VAL A 264 9.03 -21.57 -15.28
C VAL A 264 7.64 -20.95 -15.44
N THR A 265 6.90 -21.33 -16.47
CA THR A 265 5.58 -20.75 -16.81
C THR A 265 4.40 -21.63 -16.41
N GLY A 266 4.64 -22.82 -15.86
CA GLY A 266 3.59 -23.75 -15.47
C GLY A 266 3.15 -23.59 -14.02
N LEU A 267 2.38 -24.57 -13.54
CA LEU A 267 1.92 -24.66 -12.17
C LEU A 267 3.10 -24.66 -11.19
N LEU A 268 2.99 -23.88 -10.10
CA LEU A 268 4.07 -23.59 -9.15
C LEU A 268 5.34 -22.95 -9.77
N GLY A 269 5.22 -22.41 -10.98
CA GLY A 269 6.26 -21.65 -11.66
C GLY A 269 6.43 -20.22 -11.11
N ALA A 270 7.14 -19.39 -11.87
CA ALA A 270 7.50 -18.05 -11.43
C ALA A 270 6.26 -17.15 -11.20
N ASN A 271 6.13 -16.60 -9.99
CA ASN A 271 4.96 -15.80 -9.56
C ASN A 271 3.60 -16.54 -9.65
N CYS A 272 3.61 -17.87 -9.68
CA CYS A 272 2.43 -18.70 -9.51
C CYS A 272 2.16 -18.88 -8.01
N TYR A 273 0.89 -18.76 -7.59
CA TYR A 273 0.46 -18.89 -6.19
C TYR A 273 -0.60 -19.99 -6.05
N HIS A 274 -0.72 -20.85 -7.05
CA HIS A 274 -1.59 -22.01 -6.97
C HIS A 274 -1.06 -22.99 -5.95
N GLU A 275 -1.99 -23.75 -5.42
CA GLU A 275 -1.73 -24.93 -4.62
C GLU A 275 -2.48 -26.07 -5.30
N TYR A 276 -2.10 -27.31 -4.99
CA TYR A 276 -2.87 -28.47 -5.35
C TYR A 276 -2.83 -29.44 -4.17
N TYR A 277 -3.86 -30.26 -4.03
CA TYR A 277 -4.02 -31.16 -2.90
C TYR A 277 -4.35 -32.57 -3.38
N PRO A 278 -3.99 -33.61 -2.61
CA PRO A 278 -4.38 -34.98 -2.94
C PRO A 278 -5.90 -35.10 -3.05
N PHE A 279 -6.36 -35.80 -4.09
CA PHE A 279 -7.76 -36.06 -4.38
C PHE A 279 -7.97 -37.57 -4.47
N PHE A 280 -9.07 -38.08 -3.93
CA PHE A 280 -9.38 -39.51 -3.93
C PHE A 280 -10.64 -39.77 -4.76
N PRO A 281 -10.53 -40.25 -6.01
CA PRO A 281 -11.70 -40.54 -6.82
C PRO A 281 -12.70 -41.45 -6.10
N GLY A 282 -13.96 -41.02 -6.03
CA GLY A 282 -15.04 -41.74 -5.34
C GLY A 282 -15.13 -41.51 -3.82
N LEU A 283 -14.15 -40.86 -3.19
CA LEU A 283 -14.18 -40.49 -1.77
C LEU A 283 -14.16 -38.97 -1.55
N SER A 284 -13.35 -38.25 -2.33
CA SER A 284 -13.25 -36.81 -2.30
C SER A 284 -14.34 -36.16 -3.15
N GLU A 285 -14.96 -35.11 -2.61
CA GLU A 285 -15.76 -34.17 -3.39
C GLU A 285 -14.88 -32.99 -3.84
N ARG A 286 -15.07 -32.53 -5.07
CA ARG A 286 -14.36 -31.35 -5.59
C ARG A 286 -14.79 -30.12 -4.79
N ASN A 287 -13.81 -29.28 -4.44
CA ASN A 287 -14.07 -28.00 -3.77
C ASN A 287 -14.82 -27.02 -4.67
N TRP A 288 -14.66 -27.14 -6.00
CA TRP A 288 -15.31 -26.27 -6.97
C TRP A 288 -16.02 -27.08 -8.06
N SER A 289 -17.33 -26.85 -8.19
CA SER A 289 -18.13 -27.43 -9.26
C SER A 289 -17.88 -26.71 -10.58
N ASP A 290 -18.09 -27.40 -11.70
CA ASP A 290 -17.88 -26.83 -13.03
C ASP A 290 -18.77 -25.60 -13.27
N LYS A 291 -20.03 -25.66 -12.83
CA LYS A 291 -20.95 -24.51 -12.89
C LYS A 291 -20.40 -23.29 -12.13
N TRP A 292 -19.83 -23.51 -10.94
CA TRP A 292 -19.26 -22.41 -10.16
C TRP A 292 -18.00 -21.84 -10.83
N LEU A 293 -17.16 -22.69 -11.43
CA LEU A 293 -15.97 -22.26 -12.17
C LEU A 293 -16.35 -21.42 -13.40
N GLU A 294 -17.35 -21.84 -14.17
CA GLU A 294 -17.87 -21.08 -15.32
C GLU A 294 -18.43 -19.71 -14.90
N GLU A 295 -19.21 -19.66 -13.82
CA GLU A 295 -19.73 -18.41 -13.26
C GLU A 295 -18.60 -17.46 -12.84
N LYS A 296 -17.54 -18.00 -12.23
CA LYS A 296 -16.38 -17.20 -11.81
C LYS A 296 -15.51 -16.75 -12.96
N ASP A 297 -15.28 -17.60 -13.94
CA ASP A 297 -14.56 -17.20 -15.15
C ASP A 297 -15.27 -16.07 -15.88
N LEU A 298 -16.61 -16.11 -15.95
CA LEU A 298 -17.41 -15.01 -16.49
C LEU A 298 -17.26 -13.74 -15.65
N GLU A 299 -17.35 -13.85 -14.32
CA GLU A 299 -17.18 -12.73 -13.39
C GLU A 299 -15.81 -12.06 -13.53
N GLU A 300 -14.73 -12.85 -13.57
CA GLU A 300 -13.35 -12.34 -13.63
C GLU A 300 -13.01 -11.72 -14.98
N ASN A 301 -13.57 -12.26 -16.06
CA ASN A 301 -13.35 -11.78 -17.42
C ASN A 301 -14.29 -10.62 -17.81
N THR A 302 -15.32 -10.32 -17.02
CA THR A 302 -16.18 -9.16 -17.25
C THR A 302 -15.40 -7.86 -16.99
N PRO A 303 -15.13 -7.04 -18.02
CA PRO A 303 -14.26 -5.89 -17.88
C PRO A 303 -14.90 -4.75 -17.07
N LYS A 304 -14.09 -4.08 -16.25
CA LYS A 304 -14.48 -2.86 -15.52
C LYS A 304 -13.77 -1.64 -16.11
N ARG A 305 -14.51 -0.56 -16.33
CA ARG A 305 -13.98 0.67 -16.93
C ARG A 305 -13.41 1.64 -15.88
N PHE A 306 -12.22 2.16 -16.14
CA PHE A 306 -11.57 3.23 -15.38
C PHE A 306 -10.77 4.16 -16.31
N ASN A 307 -11.02 5.47 -16.22
CA ASN A 307 -10.37 6.49 -17.05
C ASN A 307 -10.34 6.17 -18.55
N GLY A 308 -11.45 5.64 -19.08
CA GLY A 308 -11.58 5.34 -20.51
C GLY A 308 -10.97 4.00 -20.95
N LYS A 309 -10.31 3.25 -20.05
CA LYS A 309 -9.79 1.90 -20.34
C LYS A 309 -10.57 0.83 -19.59
N GLU A 310 -10.66 -0.34 -20.19
CA GLU A 310 -11.28 -1.54 -19.63
C GLU A 310 -10.22 -2.48 -19.07
N TYR A 311 -10.57 -3.20 -18.01
CA TYR A 311 -9.69 -4.13 -17.31
C TYR A 311 -10.49 -5.33 -16.83
N THR A 312 -10.06 -6.54 -17.21
CA THR A 312 -10.45 -7.78 -16.49
C THR A 312 -9.84 -7.80 -15.09
N LEU A 313 -10.21 -8.77 -14.25
CA LEU A 313 -9.62 -8.87 -12.90
C LEU A 313 -8.11 -9.07 -12.94
N TYR A 314 -7.62 -9.92 -13.84
CA TYR A 314 -6.18 -10.16 -14.04
C TYR A 314 -5.46 -8.87 -14.49
N GLU A 315 -6.00 -8.18 -15.49
CA GLU A 315 -5.43 -6.93 -16.00
C GLU A 315 -5.46 -5.82 -14.94
N ALA A 316 -6.51 -5.77 -14.12
CA ALA A 316 -6.61 -4.83 -13.02
C ALA A 316 -5.51 -5.09 -11.96
N LYS A 317 -5.24 -6.35 -11.61
CA LYS A 317 -4.12 -6.72 -10.73
C LYS A 317 -2.76 -6.37 -11.35
N GLN A 318 -2.58 -6.57 -12.66
CA GLN A 318 -1.36 -6.15 -13.36
C GLN A 318 -1.19 -4.63 -13.32
N ARG A 319 -2.25 -3.87 -13.59
CA ARG A 319 -2.25 -2.42 -13.50
C ARG A 319 -1.96 -1.92 -12.08
N GLN A 320 -2.54 -2.58 -11.07
CA GLN A 320 -2.25 -2.29 -9.67
C GLN A 320 -0.75 -2.41 -9.37
N ARG A 321 -0.08 -3.50 -9.80
CA ARG A 321 1.37 -3.70 -9.65
C ARG A 321 2.22 -2.66 -10.39
N GLN A 322 1.77 -2.22 -11.57
CA GLN A 322 2.42 -1.14 -12.31
C GLN A 322 2.37 0.17 -11.50
N MET A 323 1.21 0.52 -10.94
CA MET A 323 1.04 1.71 -10.10
C MET A 323 1.93 1.62 -8.85
N GLU A 324 1.99 0.47 -8.17
CA GLU A 324 2.88 0.22 -7.03
C GLU A 324 4.36 0.43 -7.39
N THR A 325 4.77 0.00 -8.60
CA THR A 325 6.14 0.17 -9.10
C THR A 325 6.48 1.64 -9.33
N VAL A 326 5.58 2.39 -9.96
CA VAL A 326 5.73 3.84 -10.17
C VAL A 326 5.79 4.58 -8.83
N MET A 327 4.95 4.17 -7.87
CA MET A 327 4.96 4.74 -6.51
C MET A 327 6.28 4.49 -5.78
N ARG A 328 6.87 3.29 -5.89
CA ARG A 328 8.19 3.00 -5.32
C ARG A 328 9.30 3.83 -5.96
N ALA A 329 9.26 4.02 -7.28
CA ALA A 329 10.20 4.90 -7.97
C ALA A 329 10.04 6.37 -7.55
N GLN A 330 8.81 6.84 -7.36
CA GLN A 330 8.55 8.20 -6.89
C GLN A 330 9.04 8.42 -5.46
N ARG A 331 8.87 7.42 -4.57
CA ARG A 331 9.39 7.45 -3.21
C ARG A 331 10.92 7.56 -3.18
N GLU A 332 11.59 6.77 -4.00
CA GLU A 332 13.04 6.85 -4.18
C GLU A 332 13.48 8.25 -4.61
N LYS A 333 12.80 8.81 -5.62
CA LYS A 333 13.08 10.16 -6.10
C LYS A 333 12.99 11.20 -4.98
N VAL A 334 11.95 11.13 -4.14
CA VAL A 334 11.82 12.05 -3.00
C VAL A 334 12.99 11.91 -2.03
N GLU A 335 13.42 10.69 -1.74
CA GLU A 335 14.55 10.47 -0.83
C GLU A 335 15.87 10.99 -1.41
N LEU A 336 16.12 10.75 -2.71
CA LEU A 336 17.29 11.27 -3.41
C LEU A 336 17.32 12.80 -3.40
N LEU A 337 16.18 13.46 -3.67
CA LEU A 337 16.07 14.92 -3.59
C LEU A 337 16.38 15.44 -2.18
N ARG A 338 15.87 14.75 -1.14
CA ARG A 338 16.14 15.12 0.25
C ARG A 338 17.62 14.98 0.61
N LYS A 339 18.24 13.85 0.25
CA LYS A 339 19.65 13.56 0.57
C LYS A 339 20.61 14.41 -0.24
N GLY A 340 20.26 14.72 -1.49
CA GLY A 340 21.04 15.58 -2.38
C GLY A 340 20.92 17.08 -2.08
N GLY A 341 20.21 17.48 -1.02
CA GLY A 341 20.06 18.89 -0.65
C GLY A 341 19.26 19.73 -1.65
N ALA A 342 18.36 19.11 -2.43
CA ALA A 342 17.52 19.82 -3.39
C ALA A 342 16.61 20.84 -2.68
N HIS A 343 16.17 21.87 -3.43
CA HIS A 343 15.34 22.94 -2.89
C HIS A 343 14.08 22.39 -2.20
N PRO A 344 13.66 22.94 -1.04
CA PRO A 344 12.49 22.43 -0.29
C PRO A 344 11.21 22.30 -1.13
N ASP A 345 10.99 23.21 -2.08
CA ASP A 345 9.84 23.17 -2.99
C ASP A 345 9.88 21.98 -3.96
N GLU A 346 11.06 21.56 -4.40
CA GLU A 346 11.22 20.38 -5.27
C GLU A 346 10.94 19.09 -4.50
N VAL A 347 11.40 19.03 -3.24
CA VAL A 347 11.08 17.92 -2.33
C VAL A 347 9.57 17.88 -2.08
N MET A 348 8.95 19.02 -1.81
CA MET A 348 7.49 19.12 -1.60
C MET A 348 6.72 18.69 -2.86
N LEU A 349 7.13 19.15 -4.03
CA LEU A 349 6.57 18.77 -5.32
C LEU A 349 6.59 17.24 -5.51
N ALA A 350 7.73 16.62 -5.26
CA ALA A 350 7.89 15.17 -5.40
C ALA A 350 7.00 14.40 -4.40
N LYS A 351 6.81 14.93 -3.18
CA LYS A 351 5.87 14.39 -2.19
C LYS A 351 4.41 14.53 -2.62
N CYS A 352 4.01 15.67 -3.17
CA CYS A 352 2.66 15.89 -3.70
C CYS A 352 2.34 14.94 -4.87
N LYS A 353 3.30 14.72 -5.78
CA LYS A 353 3.17 13.72 -6.85
C LYS A 353 2.93 12.32 -6.30
N TYR A 354 3.68 11.92 -5.27
CA TYR A 354 3.47 10.65 -4.59
C TYR A 354 2.08 10.54 -3.96
N GLN A 355 1.59 11.61 -3.30
CA GLN A 355 0.25 11.65 -2.72
C GLN A 355 -0.84 11.49 -3.78
N ALA A 356 -0.73 12.16 -4.91
CA ALA A 356 -1.68 12.04 -6.03
C ALA A 356 -1.70 10.60 -6.58
N GLN A 357 -0.54 9.96 -6.73
CA GLN A 357 -0.45 8.55 -7.13
C GLN A 357 -1.12 7.63 -6.12
N LEU A 358 -0.95 7.88 -4.82
CA LEU A 358 -1.56 7.11 -3.74
C LEU A 358 -3.10 7.22 -3.74
N GLU A 359 -3.63 8.42 -4.03
CA GLU A 359 -5.07 8.65 -4.18
C GLU A 359 -5.65 8.00 -5.45
N GLU A 360 -4.93 8.07 -6.57
CA GLU A 360 -5.31 7.37 -7.80
C GLU A 360 -5.31 5.86 -7.58
N TYR A 361 -4.27 5.32 -6.93
CA TYR A 361 -4.18 3.91 -6.54
C TYR A 361 -5.35 3.47 -5.66
N ALA A 362 -5.73 4.28 -4.69
CA ALA A 362 -6.88 4.00 -3.83
C ALA A 362 -8.20 4.02 -4.61
N ARG A 363 -8.39 5.00 -5.51
CA ARG A 363 -9.58 5.10 -6.38
C ARG A 363 -9.66 3.94 -7.36
N PHE A 364 -8.55 3.59 -8.00
CA PHE A 364 -8.44 2.48 -8.93
C PHE A 364 -8.77 1.16 -8.22
N SER A 365 -8.09 0.87 -7.11
CA SER A 365 -8.31 -0.36 -6.34
C SER A 365 -9.77 -0.47 -5.87
N LYS A 366 -10.35 0.62 -5.36
CA LYS A 366 -11.77 0.66 -4.95
C LYS A 366 -12.72 0.40 -6.14
N LYS A 367 -12.48 1.03 -7.30
CA LYS A 367 -13.33 0.87 -8.48
C LYS A 367 -13.27 -0.57 -9.02
N MET A 368 -12.10 -1.20 -8.96
CA MET A 368 -11.90 -2.57 -9.43
C MET A 368 -12.33 -3.64 -8.42
N GLY A 369 -12.56 -3.27 -7.15
CA GLY A 369 -12.86 -4.22 -6.07
C GLY A 369 -11.60 -4.94 -5.55
N LEU A 370 -10.43 -4.32 -5.69
CA LEU A 370 -9.15 -4.88 -5.25
C LEU A 370 -8.77 -4.38 -3.85
N LYS A 371 -8.21 -5.28 -3.03
CA LYS A 371 -7.54 -4.91 -1.78
C LYS A 371 -6.29 -4.08 -2.10
N GLN A 372 -6.03 -3.07 -1.28
CA GLN A 372 -4.83 -2.25 -1.40
C GLN A 372 -3.63 -2.97 -0.78
N GLU A 373 -2.73 -3.47 -1.61
CA GLU A 373 -1.48 -4.17 -1.24
C GLU A 373 -0.35 -3.18 -0.87
N ARG A 374 -0.63 -2.25 0.05
CA ARG A 374 0.30 -1.15 0.41
C ARG A 374 1.67 -1.65 0.87
N GLU A 375 1.74 -2.83 1.44
CA GLU A 375 3.00 -3.43 1.90
C GLU A 375 4.02 -3.57 0.75
N ARG A 376 3.57 -3.88 -0.47
CA ARG A 376 4.43 -3.93 -1.66
C ARG A 376 5.07 -2.60 -2.00
N ILE A 377 4.45 -1.49 -1.58
CA ILE A 377 5.01 -0.15 -1.77
C ILE A 377 6.05 0.13 -0.69
N TYR A 378 5.78 -0.23 0.57
CA TYR A 378 6.55 0.19 1.76
C TYR A 378 7.63 -0.80 2.23
N MET A 379 7.84 -1.93 1.54
CA MET A 379 8.88 -2.90 1.88
C MET A 379 10.31 -2.34 1.85
N ASP A 380 10.54 -1.22 1.16
CA ASP A 380 11.85 -0.54 1.10
C ASP A 380 12.25 0.19 2.39
N MET A 381 11.40 0.18 3.43
CA MET A 381 11.64 0.79 4.75
C MET A 381 11.94 2.29 4.75
N ARG A 382 11.72 3.01 3.64
CA ARG A 382 11.92 4.48 3.55
C ARG A 382 10.86 5.31 4.30
N GLY A 383 10.03 4.66 5.12
CA GLY A 383 8.93 5.28 5.86
C GLY A 383 7.82 5.85 4.97
N ARG A 384 6.84 6.53 5.59
CA ARG A 384 5.80 7.25 4.84
C ARG A 384 6.36 8.58 4.35
N ILE A 385 6.30 8.79 3.05
CA ILE A 385 6.87 9.97 2.37
C ILE A 385 5.79 11.00 2.00
N ALA A 386 4.52 10.60 2.05
CA ALA A 386 3.40 11.50 1.82
C ALA A 386 3.54 12.75 2.72
N PRO A 387 3.27 13.95 2.20
CA PRO A 387 3.25 15.12 3.06
C PRO A 387 2.21 14.82 4.15
N GLY A 388 2.59 14.98 5.43
CA GLY A 388 1.60 14.99 6.50
C GLY A 388 0.57 16.09 6.24
N LYS A 389 -0.44 16.22 7.11
CA LYS A 389 -1.20 17.48 7.20
C LYS A 389 -0.22 18.57 7.64
N VAL A 390 0.61 19.06 6.73
CA VAL A 390 1.42 20.24 6.93
C VAL A 390 0.39 21.36 6.96
N SER A 391 0.13 21.89 8.15
CA SER A 391 -0.43 23.22 8.32
C SER A 391 0.57 24.18 7.69
N ILE A 392 0.42 24.38 6.37
CA ILE A 392 1.12 25.44 5.67
C ILE A 392 0.60 26.73 6.31
N LYS A 393 1.49 27.51 6.92
CA LYS A 393 1.17 28.88 7.33
C LYS A 393 0.85 29.66 6.06
N LEU A 394 -0.44 29.82 5.77
CA LEU A 394 -0.98 30.46 4.58
C LEU A 394 -1.30 31.91 4.93
N SER A 395 -0.37 32.84 4.72
CA SER A 395 -0.67 34.26 4.96
C SER A 395 -0.06 35.24 3.96
N ASP A 396 -0.08 34.89 2.67
CA ASP A 396 0.22 35.80 1.57
C ASP A 396 -1.09 36.13 0.80
N SER A 397 -1.77 37.21 1.25
CA SER A 397 -2.95 37.79 0.59
C SER A 397 -2.56 38.97 -0.29
N THR A 398 -3.43 39.37 -1.21
CA THR A 398 -3.17 40.48 -2.14
C THR A 398 -2.88 41.82 -1.44
N ASP A 399 -3.41 42.05 -0.22
CA ASP A 399 -3.13 43.25 0.60
C ASP A 399 -1.65 43.39 0.96
N LYS A 400 -0.91 42.29 0.99
CA LYS A 400 0.51 42.27 1.38
C LYS A 400 1.45 42.36 0.16
N TRP A 401 0.91 42.40 -1.06
CA TRP A 401 1.71 42.47 -2.27
C TRP A 401 2.31 43.85 -2.50
N ALA A 402 3.43 43.89 -3.22
CA ALA A 402 4.01 45.15 -3.69
C ALA A 402 3.05 45.89 -4.63
N LYS A 403 3.02 47.23 -4.55
CA LYS A 403 2.12 48.07 -5.39
C LYS A 403 2.22 47.79 -6.89
N ALA A 404 3.40 47.43 -7.38
CA ALA A 404 3.63 47.10 -8.79
C ALA A 404 2.88 45.81 -9.21
N ALA A 405 2.97 44.76 -8.40
CA ALA A 405 2.28 43.48 -8.65
C ALA A 405 0.75 43.64 -8.57
N LEU A 406 0.25 44.44 -7.62
CA LEU A 406 -1.18 44.75 -7.53
C LEU A 406 -1.67 45.52 -8.77
N LYS A 407 -0.85 46.43 -9.30
CA LYS A 407 -1.17 47.16 -10.55
C LYS A 407 -1.26 46.21 -11.75
N GLU A 408 -0.33 45.26 -11.87
CA GLU A 408 -0.37 44.24 -12.94
C GLU A 408 -1.59 43.32 -12.82
N LEU A 409 -1.90 42.83 -11.62
CA LEU A 409 -3.10 42.02 -11.36
C LEU A 409 -4.36 42.78 -11.82
N ARG A 410 -4.52 44.04 -11.41
CA ARG A 410 -5.68 44.86 -11.77
C ARG A 410 -5.79 45.13 -13.27
N LEU A 411 -4.67 45.33 -13.96
CA LEU A 411 -4.64 45.46 -15.41
C LEU A 411 -5.09 44.17 -16.09
N SER A 412 -4.63 43.01 -15.58
CA SER A 412 -5.07 41.72 -16.09
C SER A 412 -6.56 41.48 -15.83
N GLU A 413 -7.04 41.67 -14.61
CA GLU A 413 -8.46 41.52 -14.23
C GLU A 413 -9.36 42.39 -15.13
N ARG A 414 -8.96 43.63 -15.44
CA ARG A 414 -9.67 44.50 -16.39
C ARG A 414 -9.72 43.92 -17.81
N SER A 415 -8.65 43.26 -18.25
CA SER A 415 -8.51 42.74 -19.62
C SER A 415 -9.44 41.57 -19.94
N PHE A 416 -9.85 40.79 -18.93
CA PHE A 416 -10.73 39.62 -19.12
C PHE A 416 -12.11 39.74 -18.47
N ARG A 417 -12.44 40.89 -17.84
CA ARG A 417 -13.76 41.13 -17.20
C ARG A 417 -14.96 40.96 -18.14
N MET A 418 -14.84 41.39 -19.41
CA MET A 418 -15.94 41.40 -20.40
C MET A 418 -15.99 40.11 -21.24
N ARG A 419 -15.24 39.07 -20.86
CA ARG A 419 -15.22 37.83 -21.66
C ARG A 419 -16.49 37.01 -21.43
N ASN A 420 -17.02 36.48 -22.53
CA ASN A 420 -18.20 35.60 -22.55
C ASN A 420 -17.91 34.16 -22.12
N SER A 421 -16.64 33.83 -21.83
CA SER A 421 -16.18 32.54 -21.33
C SER A 421 -15.41 32.74 -20.03
N GLU A 422 -15.51 31.78 -19.11
CA GLU A 422 -14.72 31.81 -17.88
C GLU A 422 -13.24 31.58 -18.18
N MET A 423 -12.40 32.37 -17.53
CA MET A 423 -10.96 32.31 -17.57
C MET A 423 -10.45 32.46 -16.15
N LEU A 424 -9.45 31.65 -15.79
CA LEU A 424 -8.76 31.73 -14.52
C LEU A 424 -7.31 32.12 -14.75
N GLU A 425 -6.75 32.91 -13.84
CA GLU A 425 -5.33 33.22 -13.76
C GLU A 425 -4.83 32.90 -12.35
N VAL A 426 -3.58 32.47 -12.29
CA VAL A 426 -2.90 32.07 -11.05
C VAL A 426 -1.64 32.91 -10.89
N TYR A 427 -1.48 33.45 -9.70
CA TYR A 427 -0.35 34.27 -9.29
C TYR A 427 0.31 33.68 -8.05
N ASP A 428 1.63 33.72 -7.96
CA ASP A 428 2.34 33.28 -6.76
C ASP A 428 2.11 34.24 -5.57
N LYS A 429 2.67 33.87 -4.42
CA LYS A 429 2.59 34.68 -3.19
C LYS A 429 3.14 36.10 -3.29
N ASN A 430 3.99 36.38 -4.28
CA ASN A 430 4.60 37.68 -4.51
C ASN A 430 3.91 38.46 -5.64
N GLY A 431 2.84 37.89 -6.23
CA GLY A 431 2.09 38.47 -7.34
C GLY A 431 2.70 38.24 -8.73
N LYS A 432 3.62 37.28 -8.88
CA LYS A 432 4.13 36.88 -10.20
C LYS A 432 3.15 35.95 -10.88
N PHE A 433 2.82 36.23 -12.15
CA PHE A 433 1.98 35.36 -12.97
C PHE A 433 2.58 33.96 -13.13
N ILE A 434 1.77 32.93 -12.90
CA ILE A 434 2.16 31.52 -13.04
C ILE A 434 1.56 30.91 -14.31
N MET A 435 0.25 31.03 -14.47
CA MET A 435 -0.48 30.44 -15.60
C MET A 435 -1.89 31.01 -15.73
N ALA A 436 -2.48 30.80 -16.91
CA ALA A 436 -3.88 31.05 -17.17
C ALA A 436 -4.54 29.82 -17.78
N LYS A 437 -5.84 29.62 -17.51
CA LYS A 437 -6.67 28.59 -18.14
C LYS A 437 -7.99 29.16 -18.61
N ARG A 438 -8.42 28.69 -19.77
CA ARG A 438 -9.73 29.03 -20.34
C ARG A 438 -10.69 27.86 -20.11
N GLY A 439 -11.88 28.21 -19.65
CA GLY A 439 -12.99 27.30 -19.42
C GLY A 439 -14.04 27.42 -20.51
N ASN A 440 -15.23 26.92 -20.20
CA ASN A 440 -16.42 27.13 -21.02
C ASN A 440 -17.22 28.35 -20.51
N LYS A 441 -18.48 28.50 -20.94
CA LYS A 441 -19.32 29.65 -20.53
C LYS A 441 -19.64 29.69 -19.02
N ASN A 442 -19.53 28.56 -18.31
CA ASN A 442 -20.08 28.39 -16.95
C ASN A 442 -19.12 27.71 -15.95
N ASN A 443 -17.92 27.32 -16.39
CA ASN A 443 -16.93 26.65 -15.54
C ASN A 443 -15.53 26.70 -16.13
N VAL A 444 -14.54 26.92 -15.28
CA VAL A 444 -13.12 26.70 -15.53
C VAL A 444 -12.54 25.75 -14.47
N SER A 445 -11.82 24.70 -14.91
CA SER A 445 -11.32 23.66 -13.99
C SER A 445 -9.80 23.55 -13.98
N LEU A 446 -9.27 23.27 -12.79
CA LEU A 446 -7.88 22.86 -12.57
C LEU A 446 -7.79 21.34 -12.52
N SER A 447 -6.71 20.82 -13.12
CA SER A 447 -6.36 19.41 -13.11
C SER A 447 -5.39 19.13 -11.95
N LEU A 448 -5.22 17.85 -11.61
CA LEU A 448 -4.26 17.44 -10.58
C LEU A 448 -2.80 17.78 -10.95
N LEU A 449 -2.51 18.00 -12.24
CA LEU A 449 -1.19 18.43 -12.71
C LEU A 449 -0.88 19.90 -12.36
N ASP A 450 -1.92 20.70 -12.10
CA ASP A 450 -1.79 22.12 -11.75
C ASP A 450 -1.59 22.34 -10.25
N PHE A 451 -1.94 21.34 -9.43
CA PHE A 451 -1.85 21.38 -7.97
C PHE A 451 -0.53 21.98 -7.43
N PRO A 452 0.67 21.60 -7.90
CA PRO A 452 1.91 22.17 -7.37
C PRO A 452 2.16 23.63 -7.75
N ARG A 453 1.55 24.09 -8.84
CA ARG A 453 1.70 25.47 -9.32
C ARG A 453 0.79 26.45 -8.57
N ILE A 454 -0.14 25.96 -7.76
CA ILE A 454 -1.17 26.78 -7.10
C ILE A 454 -1.08 26.74 -5.56
N VAL A 455 -0.01 26.17 -5.00
CA VAL A 455 0.16 26.13 -3.54
C VAL A 455 0.48 27.53 -3.02
N GLY A 456 -0.36 28.06 -2.14
CA GLY A 456 -0.24 29.42 -1.60
C GLY A 456 -0.44 30.53 -2.63
N SER A 457 -1.01 30.19 -3.80
CA SER A 457 -1.25 31.16 -4.87
C SER A 457 -2.53 31.95 -4.65
N VAL A 458 -2.59 33.13 -5.25
CA VAL A 458 -3.84 33.88 -5.48
C VAL A 458 -4.41 33.47 -6.83
N ILE A 459 -5.69 33.12 -6.85
CA ILE A 459 -6.41 32.77 -8.08
C ILE A 459 -7.48 33.82 -8.35
N THR A 460 -7.56 34.30 -9.58
CA THR A 460 -8.59 35.22 -10.04
C THR A 460 -9.30 34.65 -11.26
N HIS A 461 -10.63 34.76 -11.34
CA HIS A 461 -11.41 34.31 -12.48
C HIS A 461 -12.61 35.22 -12.77
N ASN A 462 -13.09 35.30 -14.01
CA ASN A 462 -14.27 36.12 -14.33
C ASN A 462 -15.59 35.36 -14.21
N HIS A 463 -16.65 36.07 -13.79
CA HIS A 463 -18.03 35.62 -13.83
C HIS A 463 -18.83 36.41 -14.86
N PRO A 464 -19.09 35.86 -16.07
CA PRO A 464 -19.91 36.53 -17.09
C PRO A 464 -21.34 36.84 -16.63
N SER A 465 -21.86 36.09 -15.66
CA SER A 465 -23.19 36.32 -15.05
C SER A 465 -23.24 37.52 -14.08
N GLY A 466 -22.08 38.04 -13.68
CA GLY A 466 -21.92 39.16 -12.75
C GLY A 466 -22.19 38.84 -11.27
N GLY A 467 -22.45 37.58 -10.92
CA GLY A 467 -22.58 37.15 -9.52
C GLY A 467 -21.25 37.11 -8.78
N ALA A 468 -21.29 37.15 -7.44
CA ALA A 468 -20.13 36.88 -6.57
C ALA A 468 -19.80 35.37 -6.58
N PHE A 469 -19.36 34.78 -5.47
CA PHE A 469 -19.00 33.36 -5.43
C PHE A 469 -20.21 32.42 -5.51
N SER A 470 -20.07 31.36 -6.30
CA SER A 470 -21.00 30.24 -6.40
C SER A 470 -20.70 29.17 -5.34
N LYS A 471 -21.58 28.18 -5.22
CA LYS A 471 -21.35 27.02 -4.33
C LYS A 471 -20.10 26.23 -4.76
N ASN A 472 -19.82 26.18 -6.07
CA ASN A 472 -18.63 25.49 -6.59
C ASN A 472 -17.34 26.24 -6.22
N ASP A 473 -17.38 27.57 -6.16
CA ASP A 473 -16.23 28.39 -5.77
C ASP A 473 -15.87 28.17 -4.29
N TRP A 474 -16.86 28.04 -3.42
CA TRP A 474 -16.64 27.67 -2.01
C TRP A 474 -16.04 26.28 -1.85
N GLN A 475 -16.54 25.31 -2.63
CA GLN A 475 -15.96 23.97 -2.66
C GLN A 475 -14.53 23.98 -3.19
N PHE A 476 -14.27 24.82 -4.21
CA PHE A 476 -12.95 25.01 -4.79
C PHE A 476 -11.98 25.61 -3.77
N LEU A 477 -12.34 26.72 -3.13
CA LEU A 477 -11.55 27.37 -2.07
C LEU A 477 -11.20 26.39 -0.95
N ARG A 478 -12.15 25.56 -0.54
CA ARG A 478 -11.93 24.52 0.47
C ARG A 478 -10.93 23.46 -0.01
N ARG A 479 -11.14 22.92 -1.20
CA ARG A 479 -10.40 21.78 -1.75
C ARG A 479 -8.96 22.10 -2.14
N TRP A 480 -8.71 23.28 -2.68
CA TRP A 480 -7.41 23.62 -3.28
C TRP A 480 -6.51 24.42 -2.33
N PRO A 481 -5.19 24.22 -2.36
CA PRO A 481 -4.24 24.81 -1.40
C PRO A 481 -3.89 26.27 -1.73
N ILE A 482 -4.88 27.12 -1.98
CA ILE A 482 -4.72 28.53 -2.38
C ILE A 482 -4.86 29.47 -1.17
N SER A 483 -4.32 30.69 -1.24
CA SER A 483 -4.46 31.70 -0.19
C SER A 483 -5.69 32.59 -0.37
N GLU A 484 -6.01 32.95 -1.61
CA GLU A 484 -7.10 33.87 -1.95
C GLU A 484 -7.75 33.47 -3.27
N LEU A 485 -9.08 33.57 -3.33
CA LEU A 485 -9.87 33.41 -4.55
C LEU A 485 -10.56 34.73 -4.87
N ARG A 486 -10.48 35.16 -6.13
CA ARG A 486 -11.02 36.44 -6.62
C ARG A 486 -11.95 36.20 -7.79
N VAL A 487 -13.09 36.87 -7.81
CA VAL A 487 -14.11 36.83 -8.86
C VAL A 487 -14.21 38.20 -9.50
N VAL A 488 -13.85 38.30 -10.77
CA VAL A 488 -13.96 39.50 -11.58
C VAL A 488 -15.35 39.60 -12.20
N THR A 489 -16.01 40.72 -11.95
CA THR A 489 -17.29 41.10 -12.56
C THR A 489 -17.12 42.39 -13.38
N GLU A 490 -18.17 42.82 -14.08
CA GLU A 490 -18.16 44.07 -14.84
C GLU A 490 -17.81 45.30 -13.98
N LYS A 491 -18.34 45.34 -12.74
CA LYS A 491 -18.26 46.51 -11.84
C LYS A 491 -17.09 46.48 -10.87
N GLY A 492 -16.41 45.34 -10.72
CA GLY A 492 -15.37 45.17 -9.73
C GLY A 492 -15.03 43.71 -9.45
N VAL A 493 -14.24 43.49 -8.40
CA VAL A 493 -13.69 42.19 -8.02
C VAL A 493 -14.16 41.83 -6.61
N PHE A 494 -14.76 40.67 -6.44
CA PHE A 494 -14.99 40.09 -5.12
C PHE A 494 -13.78 39.25 -4.75
N TYR A 495 -13.36 39.29 -3.48
CA TYR A 495 -12.30 38.42 -2.99
C TYR A 495 -12.75 37.66 -1.75
N ILE A 496 -12.17 36.48 -1.57
CA ILE A 496 -12.30 35.69 -0.36
C ILE A 496 -10.95 35.11 0.02
N ARG A 497 -10.58 35.24 1.29
CA ARG A 497 -9.34 34.65 1.81
C ARG A 497 -9.62 33.34 2.49
N LYS A 498 -8.77 32.36 2.18
CA LYS A 498 -8.89 31.05 2.79
C LYS A 498 -8.48 31.16 4.26
N PRO A 499 -9.34 30.74 5.21
CA PRO A 499 -8.96 30.74 6.61
C PRO A 499 -7.87 29.69 6.87
N GLU A 500 -6.94 29.98 7.79
CA GLU A 500 -5.91 29.03 8.21
C GLU A 500 -6.53 27.75 8.79
N VAL A 501 -7.61 27.91 9.55
CA VAL A 501 -8.39 26.84 10.14
C VAL A 501 -9.87 27.04 9.80
N TRP A 502 -10.50 26.03 9.20
CA TRP A 502 -11.93 26.08 8.90
C TRP A 502 -12.76 25.88 10.19
N PRO A 503 -13.80 26.71 10.44
CA PRO A 503 -14.72 26.52 11.56
C PRO A 503 -15.35 25.13 11.58
N GLN A 504 -15.61 24.58 12.76
CA GLN A 504 -16.09 23.20 12.94
C GLN A 504 -17.45 22.95 12.27
N GLU A 505 -18.25 24.00 12.19
CA GLU A 505 -19.58 24.08 11.61
C GLU A 505 -19.56 23.94 10.09
N ILE A 506 -18.40 24.21 9.45
CA ILE A 506 -18.22 24.12 7.99
C ILE A 506 -16.96 23.32 7.61
N ASN A 507 -16.46 22.47 8.52
CA ASN A 507 -15.23 21.70 8.35
C ASN A 507 -15.35 20.47 7.43
N SER A 508 -16.49 20.27 6.76
CA SER A 508 -16.68 19.28 5.72
C SER A 508 -17.42 19.90 4.54
N LEU A 509 -17.30 19.29 3.35
CA LEU A 509 -18.03 19.76 2.16
C LEU A 509 -19.55 19.71 2.37
N GLU A 510 -20.03 18.68 3.06
CA GLU A 510 -21.45 18.51 3.37
C GLU A 510 -21.98 19.62 4.28
N LYS A 511 -21.26 19.89 5.38
CA LYS A 511 -21.59 20.95 6.33
C LYS A 511 -21.55 22.33 5.66
N LEU A 512 -20.49 22.63 4.91
CA LEU A 512 -20.36 23.87 4.15
C LEU A 512 -21.53 24.06 3.16
N ASN A 513 -21.89 23.01 2.42
CA ASN A 513 -23.00 23.06 1.48
C ASN A 513 -24.34 23.28 2.19
N SER A 514 -24.57 22.61 3.32
CA SER A 514 -25.80 22.74 4.12
C SER A 514 -26.00 24.18 4.61
N GLU A 515 -24.95 24.80 5.15
CA GLU A 515 -25.03 26.18 5.65
C GLU A 515 -25.26 27.21 4.54
N ILE A 516 -24.64 27.03 3.37
CA ILE A 516 -24.91 27.87 2.19
C ILE A 516 -26.37 27.75 1.76
N ASP A 517 -26.91 26.52 1.75
CA ASP A 517 -28.30 26.28 1.31
C ASP A 517 -29.32 26.86 2.30
N LYS A 518 -29.05 26.83 3.61
CA LYS A 518 -29.88 27.48 4.65
C LYS A 518 -29.99 28.99 4.41
N ILE A 519 -28.86 29.68 4.22
CA ILE A 519 -28.83 31.13 3.96
C ILE A 519 -29.56 31.46 2.66
N LYS A 520 -29.37 30.65 1.61
CA LYS A 520 -30.10 30.82 0.35
C LYS A 520 -31.60 30.69 0.54
N TYR A 521 -32.06 29.74 1.34
CA TYR A 521 -33.48 29.52 1.62
C TYR A 521 -34.10 30.73 2.33
N GLU A 522 -33.43 31.26 3.36
CA GLU A 522 -33.85 32.45 4.11
C GLU A 522 -33.99 33.68 3.18
N LEU A 523 -33.02 33.91 2.29
CA LEU A 523 -32.99 35.09 1.42
C LEU A 523 -33.88 34.97 0.17
N LYS A 524 -34.26 33.76 -0.24
CA LYS A 524 -34.98 33.51 -1.51
C LYS A 524 -36.27 34.32 -1.59
N ASN A 525 -37.07 34.32 -0.53
CA ASN A 525 -38.36 34.99 -0.51
C ASN A 525 -38.23 36.51 -0.61
N LYS A 526 -37.22 37.11 0.03
CA LYS A 526 -36.93 38.55 -0.02
C LYS A 526 -36.69 39.01 -1.46
N TYR A 527 -35.76 38.38 -2.16
CA TYR A 527 -35.41 38.78 -3.54
C TYR A 527 -36.44 38.38 -4.58
N GLN A 528 -37.21 37.32 -4.31
CA GLN A 528 -38.32 36.94 -5.19
C GLN A 528 -39.48 37.93 -5.11
N LYS A 529 -39.75 38.52 -3.95
CA LYS A 529 -40.72 39.62 -3.80
C LYS A 529 -40.27 40.86 -4.56
N LEU A 530 -39.02 41.30 -4.38
CA LEU A 530 -38.45 42.48 -5.07
C LEU A 530 -38.48 42.35 -6.61
N TYR A 531 -38.25 41.14 -7.12
CA TYR A 531 -38.34 40.86 -8.56
C TYR A 531 -39.78 40.88 -9.07
N ARG A 532 -40.71 40.27 -8.32
CA ARG A 532 -42.14 40.24 -8.69
C ARG A 532 -42.78 41.62 -8.62
N SER A 533 -42.29 42.50 -7.74
CA SER A 533 -42.75 43.89 -7.63
C SER A 533 -42.09 44.84 -8.64
N GLY A 534 -41.24 44.34 -9.55
CA GLY A 534 -40.60 45.14 -10.60
C GLY A 534 -39.48 46.07 -10.12
N ILE A 535 -39.11 46.05 -8.83
CA ILE A 535 -38.07 46.92 -8.25
C ILE A 535 -36.69 46.56 -8.78
N ILE A 536 -36.46 45.27 -9.05
CA ILE A 536 -35.19 44.77 -9.59
C ILE A 536 -35.45 43.85 -10.79
N ASN A 537 -34.58 43.91 -11.80
CA ASN A 537 -34.62 43.01 -12.94
C ASN A 537 -33.97 41.64 -12.61
N LYS A 538 -34.04 40.69 -13.55
CA LYS A 538 -33.55 39.32 -13.37
C LYS A 538 -32.04 39.28 -13.06
N THR A 539 -31.26 40.14 -13.68
CA THR A 539 -29.80 40.24 -13.50
C THR A 539 -29.46 40.84 -12.14
N GLN A 540 -30.09 41.95 -11.77
CA GLN A 540 -29.94 42.60 -10.47
C GLN A 540 -30.33 41.65 -9.33
N ARG A 541 -31.42 40.89 -9.50
CA ARG A 541 -31.81 39.84 -8.54
C ARG A 541 -30.71 38.82 -8.34
N HIS A 542 -30.09 38.33 -9.41
CA HIS A 542 -29.02 37.34 -9.30
C HIS A 542 -27.78 37.91 -8.60
N GLN A 543 -27.36 39.12 -8.98
CA GLN A 543 -26.18 39.79 -8.43
C GLN A 543 -26.35 40.09 -6.94
N MET A 544 -27.45 40.75 -6.55
CA MET A 544 -27.71 41.12 -5.16
C MET A 544 -27.93 39.91 -4.27
N PHE A 545 -28.66 38.89 -4.75
CA PHE A 545 -28.85 37.64 -4.01
C PHE A 545 -27.52 36.91 -3.79
N SER A 546 -26.70 36.79 -4.84
CA SER A 546 -25.38 36.15 -4.74
C SER A 546 -24.46 36.90 -3.77
N GLU A 547 -24.41 38.23 -3.84
CA GLU A 547 -23.59 39.04 -2.94
C GLU A 547 -24.05 38.92 -1.47
N GLU A 548 -25.35 39.01 -1.21
CA GLU A 548 -25.88 38.94 0.17
C GLU A 548 -25.69 37.55 0.80
N VAL A 549 -25.87 36.47 0.02
CA VAL A 549 -25.57 35.10 0.50
C VAL A 549 -24.12 34.97 0.94
N ASN A 550 -23.18 35.44 0.11
CA ASN A 550 -21.74 35.35 0.40
C ASN A 550 -21.35 36.21 1.60
N ARG A 551 -21.88 37.43 1.69
CA ARG A 551 -21.61 38.33 2.82
C ARG A 551 -22.09 37.73 4.15
N ILE A 552 -23.33 37.23 4.20
CA ILE A 552 -23.88 36.62 5.42
C ILE A 552 -23.09 35.38 5.80
N PHE A 553 -22.76 34.52 4.82
CA PHE A 553 -21.98 33.32 5.08
C PHE A 553 -20.59 33.66 5.63
N ALA A 554 -19.87 34.58 4.99
CA ALA A 554 -18.54 35.00 5.42
C ALA A 554 -18.56 35.63 6.82
N GLN A 555 -19.53 36.51 7.10
CA GLN A 555 -19.69 37.13 8.42
C GLN A 555 -20.02 36.10 9.51
N ARG A 556 -20.90 35.13 9.22
CA ARG A 556 -21.31 34.09 10.17
C ARG A 556 -20.14 33.21 10.61
N PHE A 557 -19.18 32.96 9.72
CA PHE A 557 -18.06 32.03 9.95
C PHE A 557 -16.70 32.71 10.09
N GLY A 558 -16.65 34.04 10.20
CA GLY A 558 -15.41 34.79 10.38
C GLY A 558 -14.43 34.66 9.21
N ILE A 559 -14.94 34.56 7.98
CA ILE A 559 -14.13 34.45 6.76
C ILE A 559 -14.01 35.83 6.13
N GLU A 560 -12.80 36.24 5.75
CA GLU A 560 -12.57 37.52 5.10
C GLU A 560 -13.13 37.52 3.67
N PHE A 561 -14.17 38.33 3.46
CA PHE A 561 -14.83 38.56 2.18
C PHE A 561 -14.94 40.06 1.93
N GLY A 562 -14.62 40.50 0.72
CA GLY A 562 -14.69 41.91 0.35
C GLY A 562 -14.92 42.12 -1.13
N LYS A 563 -15.06 43.40 -1.50
CA LYS A 563 -15.32 43.85 -2.86
C LYS A 563 -14.47 45.08 -3.17
N GLU A 564 -13.71 45.00 -4.25
CA GLU A 564 -12.95 46.11 -4.82
C GLU A 564 -13.66 46.62 -6.07
N TYR A 565 -13.84 47.92 -6.19
CA TYR A 565 -14.39 48.52 -7.41
C TYR A 565 -13.26 48.83 -8.39
N PHE A 566 -13.54 48.65 -9.68
CA PHE A 566 -12.68 49.27 -10.68
C PHE A 566 -12.95 50.77 -10.63
N ASN A 567 -12.08 51.54 -9.98
CA ASN A 567 -12.15 53.01 -10.08
C ASN A 567 -12.15 53.38 -11.57
N GLU A 568 -13.12 54.20 -11.97
CA GLU A 568 -13.21 54.80 -13.31
C GLU A 568 -11.95 55.60 -13.64
#